data_AF-B7FV60-F1
#
_entry.id   AF-B7FV60-F1
#
_cell.length_a   1.000
_cell.length_b   1.000
_cell.length_c   1.000
_cell.angle_alpha   90.00
_cell.angle_beta   90.00
_cell.angle_gamma   90.00
#
_symmetry.space_group_name_H-M   'P 1'
#
loop_
_entity.id
_entity.type
_entity.pdbx_description
1 polymer ?
#
loop_
_entity_poly.entity_id
_entity_poly.type
_entity_poly.pdbx_seq_one_letter_code
_entity_poly.pdbx_strand_id
1 'polypeptide(L)' 'KDPNAPKKAMTSFFYFLNEMRPKIKQENPDMSFGELGKKAGELFRALSTNQKEKYEKMAKSDKLRFKEEMSKYNA' A
#
# COMPACT_ATOMS: atom_id res chain seq x y z
N LYS A 1 5.67 2.25 -20.26
CA LYS A 1 6.21 1.64 -19.01
C LYS A 1 6.96 0.41 -19.45
N ASP A 2 8.23 0.29 -19.06
CA ASP A 2 9.03 -0.88 -19.40
C ASP A 2 8.42 -2.14 -18.74
N PRO A 3 8.06 -3.18 -19.51
CA PRO A 3 7.49 -4.41 -18.97
C PRO A 3 8.49 -5.23 -18.14
N ASN A 4 9.79 -5.01 -18.32
CA ASN A 4 10.86 -5.71 -17.61
C ASN A 4 11.32 -4.96 -16.34
N ALA A 5 10.94 -3.69 -16.19
CA ALA A 5 11.30 -2.92 -15.00
C ALA A 5 10.58 -3.46 -13.75
N PRO A 6 11.31 -3.64 -12.63
CA PRO A 6 10.74 -4.04 -11.35
C PRO A 6 9.57 -3.17 -10.93
N LYS A 7 8.53 -3.79 -10.36
CA LYS A 7 7.39 -3.05 -9.81
C LYS A 7 7.84 -2.19 -8.64
N LYS A 8 7.52 -0.89 -8.72
CA LYS A 8 7.81 0.09 -7.66
C LYS A 8 7.40 -0.44 -6.28
N ALA A 9 8.24 -0.18 -5.29
CA ALA A 9 7.94 -0.51 -3.90
C ALA A 9 6.60 0.08 -3.44
N MET A 10 5.80 -0.72 -2.75
CA MET A 10 4.56 -0.28 -2.12
C MET A 10 4.87 0.43 -0.80
N THR A 11 4.13 1.51 -0.51
CA THR A 11 4.22 2.23 0.76
C THR A 11 3.33 1.57 1.82
N SER A 12 3.56 1.91 3.09
CA SER A 12 2.74 1.43 4.21
C SER A 12 1.26 1.77 4.02
N PHE A 13 0.97 2.95 3.48
CA PHE A 13 -0.39 3.35 3.11
C PHE A 13 -1.00 2.43 2.04
N PHE A 14 -0.26 2.04 1.00
CA PHE A 14 -0.80 1.14 -0.03
C PHE A 14 -1.09 -0.27 0.50
N TYR A 15 -0.26 -0.78 1.40
CA TYR A 15 -0.57 -2.04 2.10
C TYR A 15 -1.86 -1.94 2.91
N PHE A 16 -2.01 -0.86 3.68
CA PHE A 16 -3.23 -0.59 4.42
C PHE A 16 -4.46 -0.42 3.50
N LEU A 17 -4.32 0.34 2.43
CA LEU A 17 -5.39 0.60 1.46
C LEU A 17 -5.85 -0.70 0.80
N ASN A 18 -4.93 -1.59 0.43
CA ASN A 18 -5.28 -2.89 -0.14
C ASN A 18 -6.05 -3.77 0.86
N GLU A 19 -5.72 -3.70 2.15
CA GLU A 19 -6.43 -4.45 3.19
C GLU A 19 -7.81 -3.84 3.51
N MET A 20 -7.92 -2.51 3.55
CA MET A 20 -9.13 -1.81 3.98
C MET A 20 -10.13 -1.52 2.86
N ARG A 21 -9.68 -1.28 1.63
CA ARG A 21 -10.57 -1.00 0.50
C ARG A 21 -11.69 -2.04 0.33
N PRO A 22 -11.44 -3.37 0.38
CA PRO A 22 -12.53 -4.34 0.29
C PRO A 22 -13.48 -4.27 1.50
N LYS A 23 -12.96 -4.02 2.71
CA LYS A 23 -13.78 -3.89 3.93
C LYS A 23 -14.71 -2.66 3.85
N ILE A 24 -14.15 -1.50 3.48
CA ILE A 24 -14.94 -0.26 3.32
C ILE A 24 -15.97 -0.42 2.20
N LYS A 25 -15.61 -1.09 1.09
CA LYS A 25 -16.56 -1.37 0.00
C LYS A 25 -17.65 -2.36 0.39
N GLN A 26 -17.36 -3.33 1.27
CA GLN A 26 -18.39 -4.23 1.79
C GLN A 26 -19.38 -3.49 2.69
N GLU A 27 -18.89 -2.58 3.53
CA GLU A 27 -19.74 -1.74 4.38
C GLU A 27 -20.50 -0.67 3.58
N ASN A 28 -19.91 -0.19 2.48
CA ASN A 28 -20.43 0.90 1.66
C ASN A 28 -20.26 0.54 0.16
N PRO A 29 -21.11 -0.34 -0.38
CA PRO A 29 -21.00 -0.82 -1.75
C PRO A 29 -21.15 0.28 -2.81
N ASP A 30 -21.86 1.35 -2.47
CA ASP A 30 -22.15 2.48 -3.36
C ASP A 30 -21.04 3.54 -3.40
N MET A 31 -20.04 3.45 -2.49
CA MET A 31 -18.92 4.41 -2.49
C MET A 31 -18.08 4.28 -3.76
N SER A 32 -17.80 5.43 -4.38
CA SER A 32 -16.88 5.52 -5.50
C SER A 32 -15.44 5.20 -5.07
N PHE A 33 -14.59 4.85 -6.03
CA PHE A 33 -13.18 4.59 -5.75
C PHE A 33 -12.45 5.79 -5.11
N GLY A 34 -12.82 7.02 -5.50
CA GLY A 34 -12.26 8.23 -4.92
C GLY A 34 -12.64 8.41 -3.45
N GLU A 35 -13.89 8.13 -3.09
CA GLU A 35 -14.38 8.19 -1.71
C GLU A 35 -13.75 7.11 -0.83
N LEU A 36 -13.62 5.88 -1.34
CA LEU A 36 -12.89 4.81 -0.66
C LEU A 36 -11.44 5.22 -0.35
N GLY A 37 -10.77 5.86 -1.31
CA GLY A 37 -9.41 6.36 -1.13
C GLY A 37 -9.31 7.44 -0.06
N LYS A 38 -10.24 8.41 -0.05
CA LYS A 38 -10.32 9.44 0.99
C LYS A 38 -10.56 8.83 2.37
N LYS A 39 -11.54 7.94 2.49
CA LYS A 39 -11.89 7.26 3.74
C LYS A 39 -10.73 6.43 4.28
N ALA A 40 -10.04 5.68 3.42
CA ALA A 40 -8.85 4.95 3.80
C ALA A 40 -7.70 5.90 4.23
N GLY A 41 -7.54 7.04 3.58
CA GLY A 41 -6.57 8.06 4.00
C GLY A 41 -6.81 8.57 5.42
N GLU A 42 -8.06 8.85 5.76
CA GLU A 42 -8.48 9.25 7.11
C GLU A 42 -8.22 8.15 8.14
N LEU A 43 -8.66 6.92 7.84
CA LEU A 43 -8.46 5.77 8.74
C LEU A 43 -6.97 5.50 8.96
N PHE A 44 -6.15 5.59 7.92
CA PHE A 44 -4.70 5.40 8.02
C PHE A 44 -4.06 6.44 8.94
N ARG A 45 -4.48 7.70 8.86
CA ARG A 45 -3.99 8.76 9.75
C ARG A 45 -4.40 8.50 11.20
N ALA A 46 -5.62 8.02 11.41
CA ALA A 46 -6.17 7.68 12.72
C ALA A 46 -5.58 6.40 13.34
N LEU A 47 -4.89 5.55 12.57
CA LEU A 47 -4.24 4.37 13.12
C LEU A 47 -3.21 4.73 14.20
N SER A 48 -3.18 3.91 15.24
CA SER A 48 -2.13 3.94 16.28
C SER A 48 -0.76 3.57 15.70
N THR A 49 0.30 3.95 16.42
CA THR A 49 1.69 3.63 16.04
C THR A 49 1.89 2.13 15.85
N ASN A 50 1.34 1.29 16.73
CA ASN A 50 1.45 -0.17 16.64
C ASN A 50 0.79 -0.73 15.37
N GLN A 51 -0.38 -0.21 14.99
CA GLN A 51 -1.06 -0.62 13.77
C GLN A 51 -0.30 -0.14 12.53
N LYS A 52 0.24 1.08 12.55
CA LYS A 52 1.09 1.60 11.47
C LYS A 52 2.38 0.79 11.33
N GLU A 53 2.98 0.36 12.44
CA GLU A 53 4.23 -0.41 12.46
C GLU A 53 4.13 -1.70 11.65
N LYS A 54 2.98 -2.41 11.71
CA LYS A 54 2.71 -3.59 10.85
C LYS A 54 2.92 -3.24 9.37
N TYR A 55 2.30 -2.15 8.90
CA TYR A 55 2.36 -1.73 7.50
C TYR A 55 3.71 -1.12 7.13
N GLU A 56 4.39 -0.46 8.07
CA GLU A 56 5.75 0.04 7.88
C GLU A 56 6.77 -1.09 7.73
N LYS A 57 6.65 -2.18 8.51
CA LYS A 57 7.49 -3.37 8.34
C LYS A 57 7.30 -3.99 6.96
N MET A 58 6.05 -4.13 6.50
CA MET A 58 5.75 -4.60 5.14
C MET A 58 6.36 -3.69 4.07
N ALA A 59 6.19 -2.37 4.20
CA ALA A 59 6.75 -1.40 3.27
C ALA A 59 8.29 -1.39 3.25
N LYS A 60 8.94 -1.58 4.41
CA LYS A 60 10.40 -1.70 4.50
C LYS A 60 10.90 -2.96 3.79
N SER A 61 10.22 -4.08 3.99
CA SER A 61 10.54 -5.34 3.30
C SER A 61 10.38 -5.20 1.79
N ASP A 62 9.29 -4.59 1.33
CA ASP A 62 9.05 -4.39 -0.11
C ASP A 62 10.03 -3.40 -0.75
N LYS A 63 10.47 -2.39 0.01
CA LYS A 63 11.55 -1.50 -0.42
C LYS A 63 12.86 -2.25 -0.63
N LEU A 64 13.16 -3.24 0.21
CA LEU A 64 14.34 -4.08 0.05
C LEU A 64 14.21 -4.97 -1.19
N ARG A 65 13.06 -5.65 -1.37
CA ARG A 65 12.74 -6.41 -2.58
C ARG A 65 12.92 -5.57 -3.84
N PHE A 66 12.32 -4.38 -3.88
CA PHE A 66 12.46 -3.48 -5.03
C PHE A 66 13.91 -3.07 -5.28
N LYS A 67 14.69 -2.79 -4.23
CA LYS A 67 16.12 -2.45 -4.36
C LYS A 67 16.92 -3.60 -4.96
N GLU A 68 16.68 -4.83 -4.52
CA GLU A 68 17.35 -6.03 -5.04
C GLU A 68 16.95 -6.33 -6.49
N GLU A 69 15.66 -6.28 -6.80
CA GLU A 69 15.16 -6.46 -8.17
C GLU A 69 15.69 -5.36 -9.10
N MET A 70 15.72 -4.11 -8.65
CA MET A 70 16.26 -2.99 -9.43
C MET A 70 17.78 -3.12 -9.65
N SER A 71 18.50 -3.64 -8.65
CA SER A 71 19.92 -3.94 -8.81
C SER A 71 20.16 -5.03 -9.85
N LYS A 72 19.32 -6.08 -9.89
CA LYS A 72 19.40 -7.14 -10.90
C LYS A 72 18.99 -6.67 -12.30
N TYR A 73 18.05 -5.75 -12.37
CA TYR A 73 17.58 -5.16 -13.63
C TYR A 73 18.61 -4.23 -14.27
N ASN A 74 19.40 -3.52 -13.45
CA ASN A 74 20.44 -2.60 -13.92
C ASN A 74 21.82 -3.25 -14.09
N ALA A 75 21.97 -4.53 -13.75
CA ALA A 75 23.20 -5.30 -13.90
C ALA A 75 23.22 -6.00 -15.27
#